data_AF-A0A067DBI5-F1
#
_entry.id   AF-A0A067DBI5-F1
#
_cell.length_a   1.000
_cell.length_b   1.000
_cell.length_c   1.000
_cell.angle_alpha   90.00
_cell.angle_beta   90.00
_cell.angle_gamma   90.00
#
_symmetry.space_group_name_H-M   'P 1'
#
loop_
_entity.id
_entity.type
_entity.pdbx_description
1 polymer ?
#
loop_
_entity_poly.entity_id
_entity_poly.type
_entity_poly.pdbx_seq_one_letter_code
_entity_poly.pdbx_strand_id
1 'polypeptide(L)'
;GSHHDRKNTRPHLRRVVIGEITQFLELPQWLLQCCTDTLQSLIIVDCPNFMALPGSLKDLEALETLVIARCPKLSSLPEDMHHVTTLKSLAIAECPALSERCKPPTGEDWPKIAHIPEILLDDKMIKSSDY
;
A
#
# COMPACT_ATOMS: atom_id res chain seq x y z
N GLY A 1 -22.44 37.84 19.19
CA GLY A 1 -22.21 36.43 19.55
C GLY A 1 -21.76 35.74 18.28
N SER A 2 -20.46 35.58 18.07
CA SER A 2 -19.63 34.49 18.61
C SER A 2 -19.87 33.16 17.88
N HIS A 3 -18.90 32.83 17.03
CA HIS A 3 -18.36 31.49 16.75
C HIS A 3 -19.31 30.35 16.40
N HIS A 4 -19.19 29.83 15.17
CA HIS A 4 -18.32 28.66 14.93
C HIS A 4 -18.09 28.43 13.41
N ASP A 5 -17.15 29.17 12.82
CA ASP A 5 -16.46 28.72 11.59
C ASP A 5 -15.60 27.53 12.00
N ARG A 6 -16.15 26.32 11.88
CA ARG A 6 -15.42 25.08 12.08
C ARG A 6 -14.51 24.93 10.87
N LYS A 7 -13.32 25.53 10.90
CA LYS A 7 -12.26 25.27 9.94
C LYS A 7 -12.00 23.76 9.96
N ASN A 8 -12.64 23.05 9.03
CA ASN A 8 -12.47 21.63 8.83
C ASN A 8 -11.14 21.45 8.10
N THR A 9 -10.04 21.63 8.83
CA THR A 9 -8.71 21.29 8.33
C THR A 9 -8.66 19.77 8.23
N ARG A 10 -9.04 19.23 7.06
CA ARG A 10 -8.74 17.83 6.75
C ARG A 10 -7.24 17.63 6.93
N PRO A 11 -6.82 16.58 7.64
CA PRO A 11 -5.40 16.31 7.82
C PRO A 11 -4.73 16.20 6.44
N HIS A 12 -3.70 17.00 6.16
CA HIS A 12 -2.92 16.96 4.92
C HIS A 12 -1.85 15.86 4.97
N LEU A 13 -2.21 14.69 5.50
CA LEU A 13 -1.23 13.65 5.77
C LEU A 13 -0.82 13.01 4.46
N ARG A 14 0.38 13.37 3.97
CA ARG A 14 0.93 12.86 2.70
C ARG A 14 1.66 11.54 2.83
N ARG A 15 2.17 11.25 4.02
CA ARG A 15 3.01 10.09 4.27
C ARG A 15 2.61 9.43 5.58
N VAL A 16 2.38 8.13 5.51
CA VAL A 16 2.12 7.28 6.67
C VAL A 16 3.19 6.21 6.69
N VAL A 17 3.86 6.08 7.84
CA VAL A 17 4.83 5.03 8.10
C VAL A 17 4.32 4.25 9.31
N ILE A 18 4.16 2.95 9.14
CA ILE A 18 3.76 2.00 10.17
C ILE A 18 4.90 1.03 10.32
N GLY A 19 5.51 0.92 11.50
CA GLY A 19 6.47 -0.13 11.71
C GLY A 19 6.78 -0.49 13.15
N GLU A 20 7.40 -1.65 13.29
CA GLU A 20 7.72 -2.30 14.57
C GLU A 20 6.47 -2.59 15.43
N ILE A 21 5.32 -2.82 14.78
CA ILE A 21 4.05 -3.06 15.49
C ILE A 21 3.69 -4.54 15.47
N THR A 22 3.86 -5.20 16.61
CA THR A 22 3.57 -6.63 16.76
C THR A 22 2.09 -6.96 16.95
N GLN A 23 1.24 -6.00 17.31
CA GLN A 23 -0.21 -6.24 17.47
C GLN A 23 -1.03 -5.73 16.28
N PHE A 24 -0.38 -5.23 15.23
CA PHE A 24 -1.04 -4.64 14.08
C PHE A 24 -1.50 -5.73 13.12
N LEU A 25 -2.82 -5.98 13.09
CA LEU A 25 -3.42 -6.99 12.21
C LEU A 25 -3.81 -6.40 10.85
N GLU A 26 -4.35 -5.18 10.86
CA GLU A 26 -4.96 -4.53 9.71
C GLU A 26 -4.78 -3.01 9.78
N LEU A 27 -4.85 -2.35 8.62
CA LEU A 27 -4.84 -0.89 8.51
C LEU A 27 -6.15 -0.31 9.05
N PRO A 28 -6.11 0.66 9.97
CA PRO A 28 -7.31 1.19 10.57
C PRO A 28 -8.11 2.00 9.54
N GLN A 29 -9.43 1.78 9.52
CA GLN A 29 -10.34 2.37 8.53
C GLN A 29 -10.31 3.90 8.47
N TRP A 30 -9.98 4.58 9.58
CA TRP A 30 -9.87 6.05 9.59
C TRP A 30 -8.80 6.58 8.63
N LEU A 31 -7.74 5.79 8.35
CA LEU A 31 -6.71 6.19 7.39
C LEU A 31 -7.30 6.32 5.99
N LEU A 32 -8.22 5.43 5.65
CA LEU A 32 -8.94 5.39 4.38
C LEU A 32 -10.12 6.36 4.33
N GLN A 33 -10.49 7.00 5.44
CA GLN A 33 -11.64 7.88 5.49
C GLN A 33 -11.27 9.36 5.58
N CYS A 34 -10.08 9.68 6.10
CA CYS A 34 -9.67 11.07 6.30
C CYS A 34 -8.56 11.55 5.35
N CYS A 35 -7.89 10.63 4.64
CA CYS A 35 -6.68 10.96 3.86
C CYS A 35 -6.74 10.45 2.40
N THR A 36 -7.92 10.12 1.88
CA THR A 36 -8.13 9.58 0.52
C THR A 36 -7.54 10.45 -0.58
N ASP A 37 -7.72 11.77 -0.46
CA ASP A 37 -7.30 12.79 -1.42
C ASP A 37 -5.89 13.35 -1.18
N THR A 38 -5.21 12.93 -0.10
CA THR A 38 -3.96 13.55 0.35
C THR A 38 -2.81 12.58 0.59
N LEU A 39 -3.09 11.30 0.86
CA LEU A 39 -2.06 10.32 1.15
C LEU A 39 -1.32 9.90 -0.11
N GLN A 40 -0.03 10.24 -0.18
CA GLN A 40 0.84 9.97 -1.32
C GLN A 40 1.76 8.77 -1.10
N SER A 41 2.10 8.46 0.16
CA SER A 41 3.01 7.37 0.48
C SER A 41 2.56 6.59 1.70
N LEU A 42 2.43 5.28 1.54
CA LEU A 42 2.13 4.32 2.58
C LEU A 42 3.30 3.34 2.72
N ILE A 43 3.88 3.28 3.92
CA ILE A 43 5.02 2.43 4.23
C ILE A 43 4.65 1.55 5.42
N ILE A 44 4.78 0.24 5.28
CA ILE A 44 4.51 -0.76 6.34
C ILE A 44 5.75 -1.65 6.46
N VAL A 45 6.40 -1.64 7.63
CA VAL A 45 7.71 -2.30 7.83
C VAL A 45 7.74 -2.98 9.19
N ASP A 46 8.28 -4.19 9.31
CA ASP A 46 8.43 -4.86 10.61
C ASP A 46 7.10 -5.07 11.37
N CYS A 47 6.04 -5.45 10.64
CA CYS A 47 4.73 -5.78 11.21
C CYS A 47 4.47 -7.30 11.08
N PRO A 48 4.99 -8.13 11.99
CA PRO A 48 4.98 -9.60 11.85
C PRO A 48 3.58 -10.23 11.89
N ASN A 49 2.60 -9.51 12.45
CA ASN A 49 1.23 -9.96 12.55
C ASN A 49 0.28 -9.28 11.55
N PHE A 50 0.77 -8.42 10.66
CA PHE A 50 -0.05 -7.76 9.66
C PHE A 50 -0.49 -8.76 8.60
N MET A 51 -1.81 -8.93 8.45
CA MET A 51 -2.39 -10.00 7.63
C MET A 51 -2.99 -9.48 6.33
N ALA A 52 -3.53 -8.26 6.33
CA ALA A 52 -4.27 -7.75 5.19
C ALA A 52 -4.12 -6.24 5.03
N LEU A 53 -3.91 -5.83 3.78
CA LEU A 53 -4.26 -4.49 3.31
C LEU A 53 -5.79 -4.33 3.35
N PRO A 54 -6.30 -3.09 3.41
CA PRO A 54 -7.74 -2.89 3.39
C PRO A 54 -8.35 -3.38 2.08
N GLY A 55 -9.63 -3.78 2.13
CA GLY A 55 -10.33 -4.39 1.01
C GLY A 55 -10.33 -3.57 -0.28
N SER A 56 -10.11 -2.25 -0.19
CA SER A 56 -9.84 -1.42 -1.35
C SER A 56 -8.82 -0.33 -1.04
N LEU A 57 -7.83 -0.19 -1.93
CA LEU A 57 -6.87 0.94 -1.94
C LEU A 57 -7.21 1.96 -3.02
N LYS A 58 -8.22 1.69 -3.87
CA LYS A 58 -8.64 2.60 -4.95
C LYS A 58 -9.13 3.95 -4.43
N ASP A 59 -9.63 3.97 -3.19
CA ASP A 59 -10.13 5.18 -2.54
C ASP A 59 -8.97 6.12 -2.16
N LEU A 60 -7.72 5.65 -2.16
CA LEU A 60 -6.53 6.49 -1.97
C LEU A 60 -6.11 7.11 -3.30
N GLU A 61 -6.92 8.07 -3.77
CA GLU A 61 -6.78 8.74 -5.07
C GLU A 61 -5.40 9.38 -5.28
N ALA A 62 -4.73 9.80 -4.21
CA ALA A 62 -3.42 10.46 -4.28
C ALA A 62 -2.22 9.51 -4.10
N LEU A 63 -2.42 8.20 -3.92
CA LEU A 63 -1.35 7.28 -3.53
C LEU A 63 -0.36 7.03 -4.67
N GLU A 64 0.89 7.47 -4.48
CA GLU A 64 1.97 7.34 -5.47
C GLU A 64 3.00 6.26 -5.11
N THR A 65 3.12 5.92 -3.82
CA THR A 65 4.13 4.98 -3.34
C THR A 65 3.58 4.04 -2.27
N LEU A 66 3.78 2.73 -2.47
CA LEU A 66 3.47 1.69 -1.51
C LEU A 66 4.73 0.87 -1.21
N VAL A 67 5.13 0.80 0.06
CA VAL A 67 6.25 -0.03 0.53
C VAL A 67 5.77 -0.98 1.60
N ILE A 68 6.08 -2.26 1.45
CA ILE A 68 5.76 -3.31 2.41
C ILE A 68 7.03 -4.14 2.64
N ALA A 69 7.56 -4.13 3.85
CA ALA A 69 8.75 -4.89 4.19
C ALA A 69 8.57 -5.70 5.49
N ARG A 70 9.15 -6.91 5.54
CA ARG A 70 9.18 -7.74 6.76
C ARG A 70 7.79 -7.95 7.39
N CYS A 71 6.79 -8.20 6.55
CA CYS A 71 5.40 -8.49 6.93
C CYS A 71 5.03 -9.94 6.52
N PRO A 72 5.55 -10.98 7.18
CA PRO A 72 5.47 -12.37 6.73
C PRO A 72 4.05 -12.96 6.68
N LYS A 73 3.07 -12.39 7.39
CA LYS A 73 1.68 -12.86 7.38
C LYS A 73 0.81 -12.21 6.31
N LEU A 74 1.29 -11.13 5.68
CA LEU A 74 0.58 -10.53 4.56
C LEU A 74 0.74 -11.43 3.35
N SER A 75 -0.38 -11.94 2.86
CA SER A 75 -0.39 -13.02 1.87
C SER A 75 -0.99 -12.64 0.54
N SER A 76 -1.60 -11.47 0.37
CA SER A 76 -2.19 -11.06 -0.90
C SER A 76 -2.37 -9.54 -1.00
N LEU A 77 -2.54 -9.06 -2.24
CA LEU A 77 -2.98 -7.70 -2.54
C LEU A 77 -4.51 -7.61 -2.69
N PRO A 78 -5.13 -6.45 -2.37
CA PRO A 78 -6.54 -6.18 -2.64
C PRO A 78 -6.87 -6.43 -4.13
N GLU A 79 -8.05 -6.98 -4.40
CA GLU A 79 -8.48 -7.27 -5.78
C GLU A 79 -8.49 -6.03 -6.66
N ASP A 80 -8.91 -4.89 -6.10
CA ASP A 80 -9.01 -3.60 -6.76
C ASP A 80 -7.66 -2.89 -7.01
N MET A 81 -6.51 -3.51 -6.71
CA MET A 81 -5.21 -2.83 -6.83
C MET A 81 -4.91 -2.36 -8.27
N HIS A 82 -5.44 -3.04 -9.28
CA HIS A 82 -5.35 -2.63 -10.69
C HIS A 82 -6.08 -1.30 -10.99
N HIS A 83 -6.98 -0.86 -10.12
CA HIS A 83 -7.66 0.44 -10.22
C HIS A 83 -6.86 1.59 -9.59
N VAL A 84 -5.79 1.30 -8.85
CA VAL A 84 -4.92 2.32 -8.25
C VAL A 84 -3.94 2.82 -9.31
N THR A 85 -4.44 3.66 -10.24
CA THR A 85 -3.69 4.15 -11.40
C THR A 85 -2.70 5.27 -11.08
N THR A 86 -2.80 5.86 -9.89
CA THR A 86 -1.88 6.89 -9.40
C THR A 86 -0.59 6.32 -8.81
N LEU A 87 -0.54 5.01 -8.54
CA LEU A 87 0.59 4.33 -7.95
C LEU A 87 1.75 4.26 -8.96
N LYS A 88 2.87 4.91 -8.61
CA LYS A 88 4.07 5.00 -9.44
C LYS A 88 5.14 3.99 -9.02
N SER A 89 5.19 3.69 -7.72
CA SER A 89 6.22 2.85 -7.12
C SER A 89 5.63 1.86 -6.12
N LEU A 90 6.00 0.59 -6.29
CA LEU A 90 5.69 -0.51 -5.38
C LEU A 90 6.98 -1.21 -4.96
N ALA A 91 7.21 -1.34 -3.65
CA ALA A 91 8.29 -2.15 -3.11
C ALA A 91 7.75 -3.19 -2.12
N ILE A 92 8.05 -4.46 -2.36
CA ILE A 92 7.74 -5.58 -1.47
C ILE A 92 9.05 -6.29 -1.16
N ALA A 93 9.39 -6.40 0.12
CA ALA A 93 10.62 -7.07 0.55
C ALA A 93 10.37 -7.95 1.78
N GLU A 94 10.96 -9.13 1.83
CA GLU A 94 10.92 -10.00 3.00
C GLU A 94 9.47 -10.35 3.44
N CYS A 95 8.56 -10.47 2.46
CA CYS A 95 7.15 -10.84 2.66
C CYS A 95 6.85 -12.12 1.87
N PRO A 96 7.25 -13.33 2.34
CA PRO A 96 7.39 -14.50 1.49
C PRO A 96 6.14 -14.87 0.67
N ALA A 97 4.97 -14.91 1.29
CA ALA A 97 3.72 -15.24 0.60
C ALA A 97 3.34 -14.18 -0.44
N LEU A 98 3.44 -12.90 -0.08
CA LEU A 98 3.11 -11.79 -0.96
C LEU A 98 4.11 -11.66 -2.13
N SER A 99 5.41 -11.73 -1.84
CA SER A 99 6.47 -11.66 -2.84
C SER A 99 6.30 -12.73 -3.92
N GLU A 100 6.06 -14.00 -3.54
CA GLU A 100 5.83 -15.08 -4.51
C GLU A 100 4.63 -14.81 -5.41
N ARG A 101 3.52 -14.32 -4.86
CA ARG A 101 2.32 -14.00 -5.65
C ARG A 101 2.50 -12.80 -6.56
N CYS A 102 3.41 -11.90 -6.24
CA CYS A 102 3.72 -10.73 -7.06
C CYS A 102 4.78 -11.01 -8.13
N LYS A 103 5.36 -12.21 -8.21
CA LYS A 103 6.40 -12.48 -9.22
C LYS A 103 5.84 -12.49 -10.64
N PRO A 104 6.45 -11.76 -11.58
CA PRO A 104 6.12 -11.90 -13.00
C PRO A 104 6.56 -13.26 -13.57
N PRO A 105 5.96 -13.73 -14.68
CA PRO A 105 4.66 -13.31 -15.20
C PRO A 105 3.49 -14.13 -14.59
N THR A 106 3.79 -15.14 -13.77
CA THR A 106 2.83 -16.18 -13.35
C THR A 106 2.24 -15.97 -11.95
N GLY A 107 2.74 -15.00 -11.19
CA GLY A 107 2.26 -14.72 -9.84
C GLY A 107 0.78 -14.35 -9.85
N GLU A 108 0.00 -14.88 -8.92
CA GLU A 108 -1.45 -14.69 -8.87
C GLU A 108 -1.85 -13.20 -8.70
N ASP A 109 -1.04 -12.42 -7.99
CA ASP A 109 -1.25 -10.98 -7.80
C ASP A 109 -0.50 -10.13 -8.83
N TRP A 110 0.33 -10.72 -9.70
CA TRP A 110 1.06 -10.00 -10.74
C TRP A 110 0.16 -9.13 -11.65
N PRO A 111 -0.99 -9.63 -12.17
CA PRO A 111 -1.88 -8.81 -12.99
C PRO A 111 -2.43 -7.57 -12.27
N LYS A 112 -2.43 -7.59 -10.93
CA LYS A 112 -2.91 -6.47 -10.11
C LYS A 112 -1.92 -5.31 -10.00
N ILE A 113 -0.64 -5.56 -10.33
CA ILE A 113 0.46 -4.60 -10.16
C ILE A 113 1.24 -4.35 -11.45
N ALA A 114 1.01 -5.12 -12.52
CA ALA A 114 1.74 -5.03 -13.77
C ALA A 114 1.62 -3.66 -14.48
N HIS A 115 0.64 -2.84 -14.11
CA HIS A 115 0.47 -1.47 -14.61
C HIS A 115 1.41 -0.45 -13.94
N ILE A 116 2.06 -0.82 -12.83
CA ILE A 116 2.91 0.07 -12.04
C ILE A 116 4.28 0.22 -12.73
N PRO A 117 4.79 1.45 -12.94
CA PRO A 117 6.05 1.68 -13.64
C PRO A 117 7.30 1.17 -12.90
N GLU A 118 7.34 1.32 -11.58
CA GLU A 118 8.50 0.95 -10.76
C GLU A 118 8.11 -0.10 -9.73
N ILE A 119 8.56 -1.34 -9.93
CA ILE A 119 8.29 -2.47 -9.04
C ILE A 119 9.61 -3.03 -8.52
N LEU A 120 9.75 -3.12 -7.20
CA LEU A 120 10.88 -3.74 -6.50
C LEU A 120 10.37 -4.93 -5.68
N LEU A 121 10.80 -6.14 -6.01
CA LEU A 121 10.46 -7.37 -5.28
C LEU A 121 11.73 -8.02 -4.73
N ASP A 122 11.85 -8.13 -3.40
CA ASP A 122 12.99 -8.74 -2.71
C ASP A 122 14.35 -8.31 -3.30
N ASP A 123 14.59 -7.00 -3.31
CA ASP A 123 15.79 -6.34 -3.85
C ASP A 123 16.00 -6.46 -5.37
N LYS A 124 15.00 -6.96 -6.11
CA LYS A 124 15.04 -7.04 -7.58
C LYS A 124 14.07 -6.06 -8.21
N MET A 125 14.63 -5.15 -9.01
CA MET A 125 13.84 -4.24 -9.83
C MET A 125 13.26 -5.02 -11.01
N ILE A 126 11.94 -5.05 -11.11
CA ILE A 126 11.23 -5.66 -12.23
C ILE A 126 11.08 -4.61 -13.33
N LYS A 127 11.55 -4.93 -14.53
CA LYS A 127 11.44 -4.08 -15.70
C LYS A 127 10.32 -4.58 -16.60
N SER A 128 9.74 -3.69 -17.39
CA SER A 128 8.77 -4.05 -18.43
C SER A 128 9.32 -5.01 -19.49
N SER A 129 10.64 -5.22 -19.55
CA SER A 129 11.29 -6.23 -20.39
C SER A 129 11.30 -7.63 -19.79
N ASP A 130 10.95 -7.78 -18.52
CA ASP A 130 11.07 -9.04 -17.77
C ASP A 130 9.83 -9.93 -17.91
N TYR A 131 8.82 -9.51 -18.70
CA TYR A 131 7.56 -10.22 -18.93
C TYR A 131 6.89 -9.86 -20.26
#